data_AF-A0A5K0VW37-F1
#
_entry.id   AF-A0A5K0VW37-F1
#
_cell.length_a   1.000
_cell.length_b   1.000
_cell.length_c   1.000
_cell.angle_alpha   90.00
_cell.angle_beta   90.00
_cell.angle_gamma   90.00
#
_symmetry.space_group_name_H-M   'P 1'
#
loop_
_entity.id
_entity.type
_entity.pdbx_description
1 polymer ?
#
loop_
_entity_poly.entity_id
_entity_poly.type
_entity_poly.pdbx_seq_one_letter_code
_entity_poly.pdbx_strand_id
1 'polypeptide(L)'
;GHMLKLKGTLMLASPEDIAVIQDMRLRSSEKSKMTRDHNGFRKLIIVITKAGKVFALHSGDGRVVWSLLLPSLRKTEACQHPSGFKIYNWQTPHHHAMDTNPSILVVGSCRPDASSLSFVDSYTGKEIKSLNLPYSILQVVPLSLTDSTEQRLHLLIDTNKQAHLFPRSTDSLSKLEGERQNIYLYSVDTEKQIIMGHTLGGNCISDAADEYCFDTRHLWSVIFPSETEVIAKIATRMPNE
;
A
#
# COMPACT_ATOMS: atom_id res chain seq x y z
N GLY A 1 34.51 20.68 11.30
CA GLY A 1 34.00 19.71 12.28
C GLY A 1 34.67 19.86 13.65
N HIS A 2 35.90 19.36 13.81
CA HIS A 2 36.60 19.34 15.11
C HIS A 2 36.82 20.72 15.74
N MET A 3 37.21 21.73 14.95
CA MET A 3 37.40 23.10 15.42
C MET A 3 36.11 23.73 16.00
N LEU A 4 34.97 23.52 15.34
CA LEU A 4 33.66 24.00 15.80
C LEU A 4 33.22 23.31 17.10
N LYS A 5 33.45 22.00 17.22
CA LYS A 5 33.18 21.28 18.48
C LYS A 5 34.03 21.82 19.63
N LEU A 6 35.30 22.12 19.38
CA LEU A 6 36.21 22.69 20.38
C LEU A 6 35.75 24.10 20.82
N LYS A 7 35.41 24.98 19.87
CA LYS A 7 34.83 26.30 20.17
C LYS A 7 33.55 26.20 21.01
N GLY A 8 32.67 25.25 20.68
CA GLY A 8 31.45 25.00 21.46
C GLY A 8 31.74 24.52 22.89
N THR A 9 32.69 23.61 23.08
CA THR A 9 33.09 23.11 24.41
C THR A 9 33.75 24.19 25.26
N LEU A 10 34.53 25.08 24.65
CA LEU A 10 35.22 26.18 25.32
C LEU A 10 34.35 27.44 25.50
N MET A 11 33.07 27.40 25.09
CA MET A 11 32.16 28.56 25.09
C MET A 11 32.66 29.77 24.27
N LEU A 12 33.45 29.51 23.22
CA LEU A 12 34.01 30.51 22.29
C LEU A 12 33.27 30.57 20.95
N ALA A 13 32.12 29.89 20.83
CA ALA A 13 31.35 29.82 19.60
C ALA A 13 30.52 31.09 19.41
N SER A 14 30.59 31.69 18.21
CA SER A 14 29.66 32.75 17.79
C SER A 14 28.23 32.21 17.63
N PRO A 15 27.20 33.06 17.56
CA PRO A 15 25.83 32.62 17.27
C PRO A 15 25.71 31.79 15.97
N GLU A 16 26.50 32.14 14.95
CA GLU A 16 26.59 31.40 13.69
C GLU A 16 27.27 30.04 13.89
N ASP A 17 28.37 29.98 14.64
CA ASP A 17 29.04 28.72 14.98
C ASP A 17 28.09 27.79 15.77
N ILE A 18 27.26 28.34 16.67
CA ILE A 18 26.26 27.58 17.44
C ILE A 18 25.20 26.98 16.51
N ALA A 19 24.68 27.75 15.55
CA ALA A 19 23.71 27.24 14.57
C ALA A 19 24.29 26.07 13.75
N VAL A 20 25.55 26.18 13.32
CA VAL A 20 26.24 25.11 12.58
C VAL A 20 26.50 23.89 13.47
N ILE A 21 26.86 24.07 14.74
CA ILE A 21 27.03 22.97 15.70
C ILE A 21 25.70 22.26 15.96
N GLN A 22 24.60 23.00 16.06
CA GLN A 22 23.26 22.44 16.22
C GLN A 22 22.85 21.62 15.00
N ASP A 23 23.03 22.14 13.78
CA ASP A 23 22.78 21.39 12.54
C ASP A 23 23.64 20.12 12.45
N MET A 24 24.94 20.20 12.76
CA MET A 24 25.82 19.04 12.80
C MET A 24 25.34 17.97 13.81
N ARG A 25 24.90 18.37 15.01
CA ARG A 25 24.37 17.45 16.03
C ARG A 25 23.07 16.80 15.59
N LEU A 26 22.18 17.55 14.92
CA LEU A 26 20.94 17.02 14.37
C LEU A 26 21.22 15.97 13.29
N ARG A 27 22.15 16.25 12.37
CA ARG A 27 22.53 15.31 11.30
C ARG A 27 23.25 14.07 11.80
N SER A 28 24.07 14.18 12.85
CA SER A 28 24.80 13.06 13.44
C SER A 28 24.06 12.36 14.58
N SER A 29 22.82 12.73 14.85
CA SER A 29 22.02 12.12 15.91
C SER A 29 21.75 10.65 15.60
N GLU A 30 21.74 9.78 16.61
CA GLU A 30 21.25 8.40 16.44
C GLU A 30 19.83 8.37 15.85
N LYS A 31 19.05 9.44 16.08
CA LYS A 31 17.71 9.60 15.54
C LYS A 31 17.66 9.81 14.02
N SER A 32 18.76 10.10 13.34
CA SER A 32 18.80 10.36 11.88
C SER A 32 19.39 9.18 11.07
N LYS A 33 19.79 8.09 11.73
CA LYS A 33 20.36 6.91 11.07
C LYS A 33 19.29 6.12 10.32
N MET A 34 19.64 5.68 9.10
CA MET A 34 18.80 4.87 8.21
C MET A 34 18.79 3.36 8.56
N THR A 35 19.18 3.01 9.78
CA THR A 35 19.21 1.61 10.24
C THR A 35 18.14 1.39 11.30
N ARG A 36 17.65 0.16 11.42
CA ARG A 36 16.72 -0.21 12.49
C ARG A 36 17.38 0.04 13.86
N ASP A 37 16.68 0.68 14.79
CA ASP A 37 17.09 0.76 16.20
C ASP A 37 16.67 -0.49 16.95
N HIS A 38 17.24 -0.69 18.16
CA HIS A 38 16.92 -1.82 19.02
C HIS A 38 15.41 -1.94 19.29
N ASN A 39 14.74 -0.81 19.51
CA ASN A 39 13.31 -0.77 19.86
C ASN A 39 12.39 -0.74 18.63
N GLY A 40 12.93 -0.60 17.41
CA GLY A 40 12.13 -0.48 16.19
C GLY A 40 11.32 0.81 16.06
N PHE A 41 11.70 1.89 16.77
CA PHE A 41 11.07 3.20 16.62
C PHE A 41 11.52 3.93 15.35
N ARG A 42 12.71 3.60 14.81
CA ARG A 42 13.19 4.14 13.53
C ARG A 42 12.52 3.39 12.38
N LYS A 43 11.56 4.06 11.76
CA LYS A 43 10.79 3.60 10.61
C LYS A 43 10.90 4.56 9.43
N LEU A 44 10.66 4.02 8.23
CA LEU A 44 10.30 4.80 7.05
C LEU A 44 8.78 4.90 6.97
N ILE A 45 8.28 6.13 6.93
CA ILE A 45 6.85 6.41 6.74
C ILE A 45 6.64 6.65 5.25
N ILE A 46 5.91 5.76 4.59
CA ILE A 46 5.59 5.89 3.18
C ILE A 46 4.24 6.56 3.03
N VAL A 47 4.20 7.67 2.29
CA VAL A 47 2.98 8.45 2.05
C VAL A 47 2.77 8.69 0.56
N ILE A 48 1.52 8.73 0.12
CA ILE A 48 1.13 9.11 -1.25
C ILE A 48 0.27 10.36 -1.22
N THR A 49 0.49 11.22 -2.20
CA THR A 49 -0.31 12.44 -2.40
C THR A 49 -1.43 12.19 -3.41
N LYS A 50 -2.45 13.06 -3.40
CA LYS A 50 -3.51 13.07 -4.43
C LYS A 50 -2.97 13.27 -5.86
N ALA A 51 -1.73 13.74 -6.03
CA ALA A 51 -1.08 13.91 -7.32
C ALA A 51 -0.29 12.66 -7.78
N GLY A 52 -0.36 11.53 -7.06
CA GLY A 52 0.35 10.30 -7.40
C GLY A 52 1.84 10.31 -7.06
N LYS A 53 2.30 11.29 -6.26
CA LYS A 53 3.68 11.33 -5.76
C LYS A 53 3.80 10.59 -4.42
N VAL A 54 4.72 9.63 -4.37
CA VAL A 54 5.10 8.85 -3.20
C VAL A 54 6.33 9.45 -2.54
N PHE A 55 6.35 9.50 -1.22
CA PHE A 55 7.48 9.94 -0.42
C PHE A 55 7.80 8.92 0.66
N ALA A 56 9.08 8.72 0.92
CA ALA A 56 9.55 8.13 2.18
C ALA A 56 10.02 9.24 3.11
N LEU A 57 9.40 9.29 4.29
CA LEU A 57 9.78 10.19 5.37
C LEU A 57 10.49 9.40 6.45
N HIS A 58 11.61 9.93 6.93
CA HIS A 58 12.28 9.35 8.07
C HIS A 58 11.53 9.74 9.35
N SER A 59 11.11 8.76 10.15
CA SER A 59 10.29 9.00 11.37
C SER A 59 10.99 9.82 12.46
N GLY A 60 12.33 9.82 12.50
CA GLY A 60 13.09 10.50 13.57
C GLY A 60 13.24 12.02 13.42
N ASP A 61 13.27 12.53 12.18
CA ASP A 61 13.53 13.94 11.84
C ASP A 61 12.59 14.49 10.76
N GLY A 62 11.71 13.65 10.19
CA GLY A 62 10.70 14.05 9.21
C GLY A 62 11.25 14.34 7.81
N ARG A 63 12.55 14.15 7.56
CA ARG A 63 13.14 14.47 6.25
C ARG A 63 12.62 13.53 5.16
N VAL A 64 12.56 14.05 3.93
CA VAL A 64 12.34 13.23 2.74
C VAL A 64 13.61 12.45 2.44
N VAL A 65 13.53 11.13 2.52
CA VAL A 65 14.62 10.21 2.17
C VAL A 65 14.68 10.04 0.66
N TRP A 66 13.53 9.79 0.05
CA TRP A 66 13.35 9.74 -1.40
C TRP A 66 11.93 10.17 -1.75
N SER A 67 11.73 10.55 -3.01
CA SER A 67 10.40 10.80 -3.55
C SER A 67 10.31 10.31 -4.99
N LEU A 68 9.18 9.72 -5.34
CA LEU A 68 8.92 9.18 -6.67
C LEU A 68 7.55 9.66 -7.13
N LEU A 69 7.50 10.34 -8.28
CA LEU A 69 6.24 10.60 -8.97
C LEU A 69 5.98 9.46 -9.94
N LEU A 70 5.03 8.58 -9.62
CA LEU A 70 4.77 7.32 -10.31
C LEU A 70 4.37 7.54 -11.77
N PRO A 71 5.21 7.18 -12.75
CA PRO A 71 4.91 7.34 -14.18
C PRO A 71 3.60 6.65 -14.59
N SER A 72 3.36 5.45 -14.07
CA SER A 72 2.16 4.65 -14.29
C SER A 72 0.86 5.33 -13.84
N LEU A 73 0.96 6.31 -12.96
CA LEU A 73 -0.16 7.03 -12.36
C LEU A 73 -0.19 8.52 -12.74
N ARG A 74 0.54 8.91 -13.79
CA ARG A 74 0.51 10.26 -14.36
C ARG A 74 -0.57 10.38 -15.42
N LYS A 75 -0.93 11.63 -15.71
CA LYS A 75 -1.74 11.97 -16.88
C LYS A 75 -1.02 11.49 -18.15
N THR A 76 -1.69 10.62 -18.90
CA THR A 76 -1.28 10.14 -20.23
C THR A 76 -2.44 10.32 -21.21
N GLU A 77 -2.22 10.04 -22.50
CA GLU A 77 -3.31 10.03 -23.49
C GLU A 77 -4.39 8.99 -23.13
N ALA A 78 -3.96 7.81 -22.64
CA ALA A 78 -4.86 6.75 -22.18
C ALA A 78 -5.50 7.04 -20.82
N CYS A 79 -4.85 7.85 -19.97
CA CYS A 79 -5.32 8.16 -18.64
C CYS A 79 -5.29 9.66 -18.34
N GLN A 80 -6.40 10.36 -18.60
CA GLN A 80 -6.43 11.82 -18.44
C GLN A 80 -6.54 12.28 -16.97
N HIS A 81 -7.17 11.48 -16.11
CA HIS A 81 -7.46 11.82 -14.71
C HIS A 81 -7.19 10.62 -13.78
N PRO A 82 -5.92 10.32 -13.48
CA PRO A 82 -5.58 9.30 -12.49
C PRO A 82 -6.00 9.78 -11.08
N SER A 83 -6.64 8.90 -10.31
CA SER A 83 -7.17 9.24 -8.98
C SER A 83 -7.29 8.01 -8.07
N GLY A 84 -7.77 8.18 -6.84
CA GLY A 84 -8.11 7.04 -5.98
C GLY A 84 -6.91 6.26 -5.44
N PHE A 85 -5.77 6.93 -5.24
CA PHE A 85 -4.53 6.29 -4.81
C PHE A 85 -4.62 5.67 -3.42
N LYS A 86 -4.31 4.38 -3.32
CA LYS A 86 -4.21 3.63 -2.05
C LYS A 86 -2.87 2.90 -1.98
N ILE A 87 -2.31 2.80 -0.77
CA ILE A 87 -1.07 2.06 -0.51
C ILE A 87 -1.40 0.80 0.29
N TYR A 88 -0.79 -0.32 -0.10
CA TYR A 88 -0.82 -1.59 0.62
C TYR A 88 0.60 -2.14 0.77
N ASN A 89 0.82 -2.96 1.81
CA ASN A 89 2.07 -3.68 1.96
C ASN A 89 2.11 -4.80 0.91
N TRP A 90 3.10 -4.81 0.04
CA TRP A 90 3.26 -5.84 -0.98
C TRP A 90 4.12 -6.99 -0.49
N GLN A 91 5.35 -6.69 -0.08
CA GLN A 91 6.33 -7.68 0.37
C GLN A 91 6.97 -7.20 1.66
N THR A 92 6.90 -8.03 2.70
CA THR A 92 7.58 -7.76 3.98
C THR A 92 8.50 -8.93 4.28
N PRO A 93 9.79 -8.83 3.89
CA PRO A 93 10.74 -9.92 4.07
C PRO A 93 10.84 -10.31 5.56
N HIS A 94 10.68 -11.59 5.85
CA HIS A 94 11.01 -12.14 7.17
C HIS A 94 12.53 -12.16 7.40
N HIS A 95 12.95 -12.35 8.65
CA HIS A 95 14.37 -12.36 9.06
C HIS A 95 15.29 -13.31 8.27
N HIS A 96 14.75 -14.26 7.50
CA HIS A 96 15.50 -15.20 6.67
C HIS A 96 15.54 -14.84 5.17
N ALA A 97 14.70 -13.92 4.69
CA ALA A 97 14.66 -13.47 3.30
C ALA A 97 15.57 -12.24 3.09
N MET A 98 16.84 -12.34 3.50
CA MET A 98 17.76 -11.19 3.59
C MET A 98 18.15 -10.56 2.25
N ASP A 99 17.80 -11.18 1.11
CA ASP A 99 18.21 -10.70 -0.21
C ASP A 99 17.17 -9.82 -0.93
N THR A 100 16.01 -9.56 -0.30
CA THR A 100 14.96 -8.74 -0.93
C THR A 100 14.58 -7.53 -0.08
N ASN A 101 14.44 -6.38 -0.73
CA ASN A 101 13.96 -5.18 -0.06
C ASN A 101 12.44 -5.25 0.16
N PRO A 102 11.92 -4.67 1.25
CA PRO A 102 10.48 -4.51 1.42
C PRO A 102 9.90 -3.63 0.33
N SER A 103 8.70 -3.95 -0.13
CA SER A 103 8.03 -3.21 -1.20
C SER A 103 6.56 -2.97 -0.88
N ILE A 104 6.03 -1.92 -1.50
CA ILE A 104 4.64 -1.51 -1.37
C ILE A 104 3.92 -1.63 -2.71
N LEU A 105 2.61 -1.86 -2.64
CA LEU A 105 1.69 -1.80 -3.75
C LEU A 105 0.95 -0.47 -3.70
N VAL A 106 1.04 0.30 -4.78
CA VAL A 106 0.21 1.48 -5.02
C VAL A 106 -0.84 1.13 -6.05
N VAL A 107 -2.10 1.32 -5.68
CA VAL A 107 -3.25 1.13 -6.57
C VAL A 107 -3.80 2.48 -6.94
N GLY A 108 -3.84 2.78 -8.24
CA GLY A 108 -4.49 3.94 -8.80
C GLY A 108 -5.65 3.54 -9.71
N SER A 109 -6.66 4.40 -9.78
CA SER A 109 -7.78 4.27 -10.70
C SER A 109 -7.61 5.25 -11.85
N CYS A 110 -7.99 4.83 -13.04
CA CYS A 110 -8.07 5.67 -14.21
C CYS A 110 -9.47 5.61 -14.81
N ARG A 111 -10.21 6.72 -14.76
CA ARG A 111 -11.57 6.78 -15.28
C ARG A 111 -11.59 6.71 -16.81
N PRO A 112 -12.58 6.04 -17.43
CA PRO A 112 -13.76 5.46 -16.78
C PRO A 112 -13.53 4.06 -16.16
N ASP A 113 -12.80 3.16 -16.80
CA ASP A 113 -12.87 1.72 -16.49
C ASP A 113 -11.53 1.01 -16.31
N ALA A 114 -10.43 1.74 -16.09
CA ALA A 114 -9.10 1.13 -15.94
C ALA A 114 -8.53 1.35 -14.54
N SER A 115 -7.59 0.50 -14.15
CA SER A 115 -6.81 0.68 -12.93
C SER A 115 -5.35 0.34 -13.18
N SER A 116 -4.48 0.89 -12.36
CA SER A 116 -3.04 0.70 -12.49
C SER A 116 -2.46 0.29 -11.14
N LEU A 117 -1.60 -0.73 -11.17
CA LEU A 117 -0.83 -1.21 -10.05
C LEU A 117 0.62 -0.76 -10.24
N SER A 118 1.24 -0.26 -9.19
CA SER A 118 2.66 0.06 -9.15
C SER A 118 3.30 -0.55 -7.92
N PHE A 119 4.41 -1.26 -8.13
CA PHE A 119 5.17 -1.93 -7.08
C PHE A 119 6.44 -1.13 -6.84
N VAL A 120 6.62 -0.60 -5.64
CA VAL A 120 7.72 0.31 -5.31
C VAL A 120 8.58 -0.29 -4.22
N ASP A 121 9.89 -0.31 -4.44
CA ASP A 121 10.88 -0.65 -3.42
C ASP A 121 10.86 0.43 -2.33
N SER A 122 10.56 0.03 -1.09
CA SER A 122 10.36 0.96 0.03
C SER A 122 11.68 1.60 0.49
N TYR A 123 12.81 0.95 0.23
CA TYR A 123 14.12 1.41 0.65
C TYR A 123 14.71 2.40 -0.36
N THR A 124 14.68 2.06 -1.65
CA THR A 124 15.27 2.88 -2.72
C THR A 124 14.31 3.89 -3.33
N GLY A 125 13.01 3.66 -3.21
CA GLY A 125 11.99 4.47 -3.88
C GLY A 125 11.90 4.25 -5.39
N LYS A 126 12.45 3.14 -5.90
CA LYS A 126 12.38 2.78 -7.31
C LYS A 126 11.10 1.99 -7.60
N GLU A 127 10.40 2.33 -8.69
CA GLU A 127 9.33 1.49 -9.23
C GLU A 127 9.95 0.21 -9.80
N ILE A 128 9.60 -0.93 -9.20
CA ILE A 128 10.06 -2.27 -9.57
C ILE A 128 9.29 -2.72 -10.82
N LYS A 129 7.97 -2.54 -10.80
CA LYS A 129 7.05 -2.99 -11.83
C LYS A 129 5.80 -2.12 -11.82
N SER A 130 5.16 -1.98 -12.97
CA SER A 130 3.82 -1.42 -13.11
C SER A 130 2.95 -2.33 -13.97
N LEU A 131 1.65 -2.36 -13.70
CA LEU A 131 0.68 -3.11 -14.48
C LEU A 131 -0.57 -2.25 -14.71
N ASN A 132 -1.05 -2.19 -15.95
CA ASN A 132 -2.34 -1.61 -16.26
C ASN A 132 -3.37 -2.74 -16.37
N LEU A 133 -4.50 -2.57 -15.71
CA LEU A 133 -5.60 -3.51 -15.68
C LEU A 133 -6.72 -2.99 -16.59
N PRO A 134 -7.34 -3.87 -17.39
CA PRO A 134 -8.43 -3.50 -18.29
C PRO A 134 -9.77 -3.28 -17.56
N TYR A 135 -9.77 -3.37 -16.24
CA TYR A 135 -10.94 -3.22 -15.37
C TYR A 135 -10.66 -2.23 -14.24
N SER A 136 -11.72 -1.64 -13.71
CA SER A 136 -11.66 -0.71 -12.61
C SER A 136 -11.80 -1.43 -11.27
N ILE A 137 -10.89 -1.16 -10.34
CA ILE A 137 -10.89 -1.77 -9.00
C ILE A 137 -11.82 -0.97 -8.08
N LEU A 138 -12.84 -1.64 -7.55
CA LEU A 138 -13.75 -1.10 -6.54
C LEU A 138 -13.14 -1.23 -5.13
N GLN A 139 -12.54 -2.38 -4.82
CA GLN A 139 -11.97 -2.66 -3.51
C GLN A 139 -10.73 -3.55 -3.62
N VAL A 140 -9.76 -3.35 -2.73
CA VAL A 140 -8.60 -4.22 -2.57
C VAL A 140 -8.69 -4.85 -1.19
N VAL A 141 -8.64 -6.18 -1.14
CA VAL A 141 -8.70 -6.95 0.09
C VAL A 141 -7.37 -7.66 0.29
N PRO A 142 -6.51 -7.18 1.21
CA PRO A 142 -5.29 -7.90 1.57
C PRO A 142 -5.64 -9.17 2.34
N LEU A 143 -5.06 -10.30 1.94
CA LEU A 143 -5.17 -11.56 2.65
C LEU A 143 -4.05 -11.70 3.69
N SER A 144 -4.26 -12.56 4.69
CA SER A 144 -3.22 -12.96 5.65
C SER A 144 -2.17 -13.90 5.05
N LEU A 145 -2.42 -14.42 3.84
CA LEU A 145 -1.55 -15.34 3.12
C LEU A 145 -0.41 -14.61 2.40
N THR A 146 0.77 -15.21 2.40
CA THR A 146 1.92 -14.79 1.59
C THR A 146 2.31 -15.91 0.62
N ASP A 147 2.86 -15.57 -0.54
CA ASP A 147 3.45 -16.54 -1.46
C ASP A 147 4.87 -16.95 -1.00
N SER A 148 5.52 -17.84 -1.74
CA SER A 148 6.88 -18.34 -1.48
C SER A 148 7.97 -17.27 -1.58
N THR A 149 7.63 -16.10 -2.15
CA THR A 149 8.50 -14.92 -2.22
C THR A 149 8.17 -13.89 -1.14
N GLU A 150 7.33 -14.24 -0.16
CA GLU A 150 6.85 -13.34 0.91
C GLU A 150 6.01 -12.16 0.39
N GLN A 151 5.45 -12.27 -0.80
CA GLN A 151 4.48 -11.31 -1.32
C GLN A 151 3.12 -11.63 -0.73
N ARG A 152 2.50 -10.64 -0.10
CA ARG A 152 1.16 -10.75 0.45
C ARG A 152 0.14 -10.90 -0.67
N LEU A 153 -0.76 -11.87 -0.54
CA LEU A 153 -1.85 -12.06 -1.47
C LEU A 153 -2.90 -10.96 -1.30
N HIS A 154 -3.47 -10.50 -2.40
CA HIS A 154 -4.51 -9.49 -2.48
C HIS A 154 -5.61 -9.96 -3.44
N LEU A 155 -6.86 -9.74 -3.07
CA LEU A 155 -8.00 -9.84 -3.97
C LEU A 155 -8.39 -8.44 -4.43
N LEU A 156 -8.36 -8.22 -5.74
CA LEU A 156 -8.83 -6.99 -6.37
C LEU A 156 -10.26 -7.22 -6.85
N ILE A 157 -11.22 -6.58 -6.20
CA ILE A 157 -12.63 -6.66 -6.57
C ILE A 157 -12.91 -5.59 -7.62
N ASP A 158 -13.34 -6.01 -8.80
CA ASP A 158 -13.66 -5.11 -9.89
C ASP A 158 -15.11 -4.58 -9.84
N THR A 159 -15.47 -3.72 -10.80
CA THR A 159 -16.82 -3.17 -10.94
C THR A 159 -17.89 -4.19 -11.30
N ASN A 160 -17.50 -5.34 -11.88
CA ASN A 160 -18.38 -6.48 -12.16
C ASN A 160 -18.53 -7.42 -10.96
N LYS A 161 -17.92 -7.07 -9.81
CA LYS A 161 -17.87 -7.89 -8.59
C LYS A 161 -17.11 -9.21 -8.77
N GLN A 162 -16.19 -9.26 -9.73
CA GLN A 162 -15.25 -10.37 -9.87
C GLN A 162 -14.00 -10.09 -9.02
N ALA A 163 -13.46 -11.15 -8.43
CA ALA A 163 -12.29 -11.11 -7.56
C ALA A 163 -11.06 -11.60 -8.30
N HIS A 164 -10.08 -10.72 -8.51
CA HIS A 164 -8.82 -11.04 -9.18
C HIS A 164 -7.71 -11.24 -8.17
N LEU A 165 -7.05 -12.40 -8.19
CA LEU A 165 -5.93 -12.75 -7.31
C LEU A 165 -4.61 -12.13 -7.79
N PHE A 166 -3.91 -11.50 -6.85
CA PHE A 166 -2.53 -11.04 -7.01
C PHE A 166 -1.68 -11.45 -5.80
N PRO A 167 -0.40 -11.83 -5.97
CA PRO A 167 0.32 -12.01 -7.23
C PRO A 167 -0.26 -13.12 -8.11
N ARG A 168 -0.13 -12.98 -9.44
CA ARG A 168 -0.54 -14.02 -10.40
C ARG A 168 0.56 -15.07 -10.52
N SER A 169 0.59 -16.01 -9.58
CA SER A 169 1.51 -17.15 -9.57
C SER A 169 0.77 -18.44 -9.18
N THR A 170 1.27 -19.58 -9.66
CA THR A 170 0.70 -20.91 -9.33
C THR A 170 0.74 -21.19 -7.83
N ASP A 171 1.76 -20.69 -7.13
CA ASP A 171 1.88 -20.78 -5.67
C ASP A 171 0.86 -19.90 -4.95
N SER A 172 0.59 -18.68 -5.44
CA SER A 172 -0.49 -17.85 -4.87
C SER A 172 -1.84 -18.53 -5.06
N LEU A 173 -2.07 -19.14 -6.23
CA LEU A 173 -3.30 -19.84 -6.55
C LEU A 173 -3.49 -21.07 -5.64
N SER A 174 -2.46 -21.89 -5.45
CA SER A 174 -2.54 -23.08 -4.58
C SER A 174 -2.82 -22.71 -3.12
N LYS A 175 -2.23 -21.63 -2.60
CA LYS A 175 -2.50 -21.12 -1.25
C LYS A 175 -3.92 -20.59 -1.11
N LEU A 176 -4.43 -19.88 -2.12
CA LEU A 176 -5.81 -19.40 -2.12
C LEU A 176 -6.80 -20.57 -2.15
N GLU A 177 -6.55 -21.58 -2.99
CA GLU A 177 -7.39 -22.77 -3.11
C GLU A 177 -7.57 -23.51 -1.78
N GLY A 178 -6.49 -23.67 -1.02
CA GLY A 178 -6.52 -24.31 0.30
C GLY A 178 -7.43 -23.60 1.31
N GLU A 179 -7.58 -22.28 1.19
CA GLU A 179 -8.36 -21.44 2.13
C GLU A 179 -9.61 -20.84 1.50
N ARG A 180 -9.95 -21.19 0.25
CA ARG A 180 -10.99 -20.51 -0.53
C ARG A 180 -12.33 -20.45 0.21
N GLN A 181 -12.72 -21.55 0.85
CA GLN A 181 -13.99 -21.66 1.57
C GLN A 181 -14.04 -20.82 2.86
N ASN A 182 -12.88 -20.39 3.37
CA ASN A 182 -12.75 -19.57 4.58
C ASN A 182 -12.63 -18.08 4.25
N ILE A 183 -12.69 -17.69 2.97
CA ILE A 183 -12.59 -16.30 2.55
C ILE A 183 -14.00 -15.70 2.45
N TYR A 184 -14.22 -14.71 3.30
CA TYR A 184 -15.43 -13.90 3.34
C TYR A 184 -15.09 -12.45 3.04
N LEU A 185 -15.86 -11.89 2.12
CA LEU A 185 -15.72 -10.51 1.66
C LEU A 185 -16.99 -9.77 2.02
N TYR A 186 -16.90 -8.46 2.26
CA TYR A 186 -18.07 -7.62 2.39
C TYR A 186 -17.93 -6.40 1.49
N SER A 187 -19.06 -5.95 0.95
CA SER A 187 -19.18 -4.74 0.13
C SER A 187 -20.26 -3.85 0.72
N VAL A 188 -20.08 -2.54 0.65
CA VAL A 188 -21.07 -1.57 1.13
C VAL A 188 -21.49 -0.68 -0.02
N ASP A 189 -22.79 -0.65 -0.28
CA ASP A 189 -23.45 0.25 -1.22
C ASP A 189 -24.11 1.38 -0.42
N THR A 190 -23.43 2.52 -0.35
CA THR A 190 -23.91 3.71 0.38
C THR A 190 -25.01 4.46 -0.35
N GLU A 191 -25.30 4.14 -1.61
CA GLU A 191 -26.44 4.74 -2.33
C GLU A 191 -27.72 3.98 -1.98
N LYS A 192 -27.63 2.65 -1.98
CA LYS A 192 -28.76 1.76 -1.63
C LYS A 192 -28.92 1.53 -0.14
N GLN A 193 -27.95 1.97 0.68
CA GLN A 193 -27.88 1.69 2.11
C GLN A 193 -27.86 0.18 2.40
N ILE A 194 -27.06 -0.58 1.66
CA ILE A 194 -26.99 -2.04 1.78
C ILE A 194 -25.55 -2.47 2.07
N ILE A 195 -25.38 -3.33 3.07
CA ILE A 195 -24.16 -4.09 3.30
C ILE A 195 -24.40 -5.52 2.81
N MET A 196 -23.50 -6.05 2.00
CA MET A 196 -23.59 -7.42 1.48
C MET A 196 -22.33 -8.20 1.85
N GLY A 197 -22.50 -9.44 2.27
CA GLY A 197 -21.44 -10.43 2.46
C GLY A 197 -21.40 -11.41 1.30
N HIS A 198 -20.18 -11.72 0.85
CA HIS A 198 -19.89 -12.61 -0.27
C HIS A 198 -18.82 -13.62 0.12
N THR A 199 -18.76 -14.73 -0.60
CA THR A 199 -17.63 -15.67 -0.60
C THR A 199 -17.10 -15.83 -2.02
N LEU A 200 -15.93 -16.44 -2.15
CA LEU A 200 -15.37 -16.78 -3.46
C LEU A 200 -16.13 -17.97 -4.05
N GLY A 201 -16.60 -17.79 -5.28
CA GLY A 201 -17.22 -18.82 -6.10
C GLY A 201 -16.19 -19.55 -6.96
N GLY A 202 -16.66 -20.08 -8.10
CA GLY A 202 -15.80 -20.68 -9.12
C GLY A 202 -15.02 -19.62 -9.91
N ASN A 203 -14.28 -20.08 -10.90
CA ASN A 203 -13.53 -19.18 -11.78
C ASN A 203 -14.50 -18.33 -12.62
N CYS A 204 -14.09 -17.10 -12.91
CA CYS A 204 -14.86 -16.20 -13.77
C CYS A 204 -15.10 -16.83 -15.14
N ILE A 205 -16.31 -16.67 -15.66
CA ILE A 205 -16.63 -17.01 -17.04
C ILE A 205 -16.26 -15.79 -17.90
N SER A 206 -15.11 -15.86 -18.58
CA SER A 206 -14.71 -14.87 -19.59
C SER A 206 -14.19 -15.57 -20.85
N ASP A 207 -14.14 -14.84 -21.97
CA ASP A 207 -13.74 -15.36 -23.29
C ASP A 207 -12.32 -15.94 -23.31
N ALA A 208 -11.49 -15.63 -22.31
CA ALA A 208 -10.18 -16.22 -22.09
C ALA A 208 -10.11 -16.71 -20.64
N ALA A 209 -9.99 -18.02 -20.42
CA ALA A 209 -9.91 -18.61 -19.09
C ALA A 209 -8.83 -17.93 -18.22
N ASP A 210 -9.25 -17.03 -17.32
CA ASP A 210 -8.37 -16.41 -16.32
C ASP A 210 -8.49 -17.21 -15.02
N GLU A 211 -7.55 -18.13 -14.81
CA GLU A 211 -7.48 -18.98 -13.60
C GLU A 211 -7.29 -18.17 -12.30
N TYR A 212 -6.95 -16.89 -12.40
CA TYR A 212 -6.76 -15.99 -11.27
C TYR A 212 -7.99 -15.11 -11.00
N CYS A 213 -9.07 -15.29 -11.75
CA CYS A 213 -10.32 -14.57 -11.58
C CYS A 213 -11.38 -15.49 -10.97
N PHE A 214 -12.05 -15.03 -9.92
CA PHE A 214 -13.12 -15.75 -9.23
C PHE A 214 -14.40 -14.93 -9.20
N ASP A 215 -15.53 -15.58 -9.48
CA ASP A 215 -16.83 -14.98 -9.25
C ASP A 215 -17.08 -14.84 -7.74
N THR A 216 -17.87 -13.85 -7.34
CA THR A 216 -18.30 -13.71 -5.95
C THR A 216 -19.72 -14.24 -5.78
N ARG A 217 -19.93 -15.05 -4.75
CA ARG A 217 -21.25 -15.59 -4.41
C ARG A 217 -21.80 -14.87 -3.19
N HIS A 218 -23.00 -14.30 -3.33
CA HIS A 218 -23.72 -13.67 -2.23
C HIS A 218 -24.04 -14.68 -1.11
N LEU A 219 -23.85 -14.25 0.13
CA LEU A 219 -24.18 -15.02 1.34
C LEU A 219 -25.31 -14.36 2.15
N TRP A 220 -25.15 -13.07 2.47
CA TRP A 220 -26.08 -12.34 3.32
C TRP A 220 -26.11 -10.87 2.94
N SER A 221 -27.19 -10.17 3.32
CA SER A 221 -27.28 -8.73 3.21
C SER A 221 -27.97 -8.12 4.43
N VAL A 222 -27.59 -6.89 4.75
CA VAL A 222 -28.24 -6.02 5.73
C VAL A 222 -28.64 -4.75 5.00
N ILE A 223 -29.93 -4.43 5.02
CA ILE A 223 -30.52 -3.28 4.36
C ILE A 223 -30.94 -2.29 5.44
N PHE A 224 -30.50 -1.03 5.33
CA PHE A 224 -30.92 0.06 6.19
C PHE A 224 -32.00 0.87 5.47
N PRO A 225 -33.17 1.15 6.09
CA PRO A 225 -34.21 1.94 5.45
C PRO A 225 -33.73 3.36 5.16
N SER A 226 -33.62 3.73 3.88
CA SER A 226 -33.06 5.01 3.45
C SER A 226 -33.89 6.24 3.86
N GLU A 227 -35.15 6.04 4.25
CA GLU A 227 -36.02 7.09 4.77
C GLU A 227 -35.63 7.54 6.19
N THR A 228 -34.98 6.68 6.96
CA THR A 228 -34.67 6.92 8.39
C THR A 228 -33.19 6.80 8.74
N GLU A 229 -32.43 6.01 7.99
CA GLU A 229 -31.05 5.66 8.30
C GLU A 229 -30.14 5.85 7.09
N VAL A 230 -28.90 6.31 7.35
CA VAL A 230 -27.86 6.50 6.32
C VAL A 230 -26.53 5.97 6.86
N ILE A 231 -25.85 5.16 6.05
CA ILE A 231 -24.49 4.67 6.32
C ILE A 231 -23.53 5.85 6.15
N ALA A 232 -23.21 6.52 7.27
CA ALA A 232 -22.30 7.65 7.28
C ALA A 232 -20.82 7.23 7.29
N LYS A 233 -20.49 6.09 7.92
CA LYS A 233 -19.10 5.64 8.09
C LYS A 233 -19.03 4.13 8.29
N ILE A 234 -17.96 3.54 7.75
CA ILE A 234 -17.59 2.14 7.94
C ILE A 234 -16.24 2.11 8.62
N ALA A 235 -16.09 1.27 9.64
CA ALA A 235 -14.82 1.03 10.31
C ALA A 235 -14.67 -0.47 10.56
N THR A 236 -13.49 -1.01 10.27
CA THR A 236 -13.14 -2.40 10.56
C THR A 236 -11.97 -2.43 11.53
N ARG A 237 -11.92 -3.49 12.35
CA ARG A 237 -10.74 -3.77 13.17
C ARG A 237 -9.52 -3.94 12.26
N MET A 238 -8.37 -3.43 12.68
CA MET A 238 -7.12 -3.64 11.94
C MET A 238 -6.75 -5.13 12.02
N PRO A 239 -6.41 -5.81 10.90
CA PRO A 239 -6.09 -7.24 10.91
C PRO A 239 -4.87 -7.62 11.76
N ASN A 240 -4.03 -6.64 12.11
CA ASN A 240 -2.76 -6.77 12.82
C ASN A 240 -2.79 -6.16 14.23
N GLU A 241 -4.00 -5.95 14.78
CA GLU A 241 -4.24 -5.53 16.16
C GLU A 241 -4.50 -6.73 17.08
#